data_AF-K1W803-F1
#
_entry.id   AF-K1W803-F1
#
_cell.length_a   1.000
_cell.length_b   1.000
_cell.length_c   1.000
_cell.angle_alpha   90.00
_cell.angle_beta   90.00
_cell.angle_gamma   90.00
#
_symmetry.space_group_name_H-M   'P 1'
#
loop_
_entity.id
_entity.type
_entity.pdbx_description
1 polymer ?
#
loop_
_entity_poly.entity_id
_entity_poly.type
_entity_poly.pdbx_seq_one_letter_code
_entity_poly.pdbx_strand_id
1 'polypeptide(L)'
;MNEKLSAYTPYLLSPIPGAELKNGTPAVDELDWTRKLDLGTTIEFAKAVLGDHKLNVLVLYGSLRERSYSRLMAYEAARILHHMGCEVRVFDPTGLPVKDDVQHDHPKVEELRQLSLWSDAQFWSSPEQHGNITAVMKNQSASTYPACANLATPQDVDIRLMWLVTVDWIPLSTGSVRPTQGRTLAFAQVNGGSQSFNTVNTLRILGRWMRMFVIPNQSSLPLAWKSFTPAGRLIPSSNRDRLVDVCEELVKTSAVLLPHLDLLNDRFSEREEKKIKGRLLTQAEKEKDNGEAAKKAIESLVAAAAAGHEANEATPSPLEHLRNHLA
;
A
#
# COMPACT_ATOMS: atom_id res chain seq x y z
N MET A 1 20.72 6.11 14.90
CA MET A 1 19.51 5.44 14.38
C MET A 1 20.00 4.52 13.25
N ASN A 2 19.92 3.19 13.41
CA ASN A 2 20.25 2.12 12.42
C ASN A 2 21.43 1.15 12.68
N GLU A 3 21.64 0.68 13.91
CA GLU A 3 22.22 -0.66 14.10
C GLU A 3 21.15 -1.76 14.00
N LYS A 4 19.93 -1.51 14.50
CA LYS A 4 18.83 -2.48 14.41
C LYS A 4 18.39 -2.76 12.96
N LEU A 5 18.52 -1.78 12.05
CA LEU A 5 18.20 -1.99 10.63
C LEU A 5 19.21 -2.88 9.88
N SER A 6 20.43 -3.03 10.40
CA SER A 6 21.42 -3.99 9.89
C SER A 6 21.12 -5.45 10.26
N ALA A 7 20.25 -5.66 11.26
CA ALA A 7 19.85 -6.98 11.75
C ALA A 7 18.63 -7.55 10.99
N TYR A 8 17.88 -6.72 10.25
CA TYR A 8 16.77 -7.19 9.41
C TYR A 8 17.32 -7.63 8.06
N THR A 9 17.42 -8.94 7.90
CA THR A 9 17.67 -9.70 6.67
C THR A 9 18.42 -8.92 5.56
N PRO A 10 19.77 -8.95 5.54
CA PRO A 10 20.53 -8.52 4.38
C PRO A 10 20.34 -9.56 3.26
N TYR A 11 19.17 -9.57 2.62
CA TYR A 11 18.94 -10.34 1.40
C TYR A 11 18.28 -9.48 0.34
N LEU A 12 19.14 -8.86 -0.47
CA LEU A 12 19.03 -8.87 -1.93
C LEU A 12 20.36 -8.56 -2.62
N LEU A 13 21.45 -9.14 -2.12
CA LEU A 13 22.57 -9.47 -2.99
C LEU A 13 22.72 -10.99 -3.01
N SER A 14 21.89 -11.62 -3.85
CA SER A 14 22.14 -12.91 -4.48
C SER A 14 21.07 -13.21 -5.51
N PRO A 15 21.43 -13.73 -6.71
CA PRO A 15 20.63 -13.50 -7.88
C PRO A 15 19.29 -14.18 -7.62
N ILE A 16 18.25 -13.58 -8.14
CA ILE A 16 17.35 -14.39 -8.93
C ILE A 16 16.91 -15.75 -8.31
N PRO A 17 15.74 -15.83 -7.67
CA PRO A 17 15.16 -17.09 -7.21
C PRO A 17 15.30 -18.21 -8.24
N GLY A 18 15.96 -19.29 -7.79
CA GLY A 18 16.59 -20.32 -8.61
C GLY A 18 18.07 -20.56 -8.26
N ALA A 19 18.73 -19.62 -7.59
CA ALA A 19 20.11 -19.75 -7.11
C ALA A 19 20.18 -20.01 -5.60
N GLU A 20 20.74 -21.16 -5.19
CA GLU A 20 21.09 -21.41 -3.79
C GLU A 20 22.26 -20.50 -3.35
N LEU A 21 22.24 -20.14 -2.07
CA LEU A 21 23.19 -19.23 -1.43
C LEU A 21 24.37 -19.99 -0.82
N LYS A 22 25.58 -19.74 -1.32
CA LYS A 22 26.83 -20.12 -0.61
C LYS A 22 27.47 -18.87 -0.01
N ASN A 23 27.63 -18.86 1.31
CA ASN A 23 28.38 -17.84 2.06
C ASN A 23 27.96 -16.38 1.77
N GLY A 24 26.66 -16.13 1.59
CA GLY A 24 26.13 -14.78 1.34
C GLY A 24 26.52 -14.18 -0.01
N THR A 25 27.04 -15.00 -0.93
CA THR A 25 27.34 -14.58 -2.30
C THR A 25 26.32 -15.18 -3.27
N PRO A 26 25.82 -14.36 -4.23
CA PRO A 26 25.11 -14.85 -5.37
C PRO A 26 25.77 -16.04 -6.08
N ALA A 27 25.10 -17.19 -6.21
CA ALA A 27 25.47 -18.14 -7.26
C ALA A 27 25.06 -17.53 -8.61
N VAL A 28 25.98 -16.73 -9.18
CA VAL A 28 25.81 -15.99 -10.43
C VAL A 28 25.52 -16.96 -11.57
N ASP A 29 24.31 -16.94 -12.11
CA ASP A 29 23.98 -17.66 -13.33
C ASP A 29 24.43 -16.80 -14.53
N GLU A 30 25.38 -17.29 -15.33
CA GLU A 30 25.90 -16.61 -16.52
C GLU A 30 24.80 -16.32 -17.58
N LEU A 31 23.62 -16.94 -17.43
CA LEU A 31 22.44 -16.76 -18.29
C LEU A 31 21.49 -15.61 -17.90
N ASP A 32 21.85 -14.73 -16.95
CA ASP A 32 20.95 -13.66 -16.54
C ASP A 32 20.63 -12.63 -17.66
N TRP A 33 19.42 -12.73 -18.21
CA TRP A 33 18.96 -11.88 -19.32
C TRP A 33 18.83 -10.40 -18.94
N THR A 34 18.62 -10.07 -17.65
CA THR A 34 18.46 -8.67 -17.24
C THR A 34 19.73 -7.85 -17.40
N ARG A 35 20.91 -8.50 -17.41
CA ARG A 35 22.20 -7.85 -17.68
C ARG A 35 22.41 -7.45 -19.13
N LYS A 36 21.63 -8.01 -20.05
CA LYS A 36 21.71 -7.74 -21.49
C LYS A 36 20.77 -6.60 -21.91
N LEU A 37 20.02 -6.03 -20.96
CA LEU A 37 19.12 -4.92 -21.23
C LEU A 37 19.91 -3.64 -21.42
N ASP A 38 19.58 -2.89 -22.47
CA ASP A 38 20.08 -1.54 -22.64
C ASP A 38 19.25 -0.58 -21.79
N LEU A 39 19.74 -0.28 -20.58
CA LEU A 39 19.11 0.64 -19.63
C LEU A 39 19.95 1.91 -19.42
N GLY A 40 20.94 2.16 -20.30
CA GLY A 40 21.94 3.23 -20.13
C GLY A 40 21.31 4.61 -19.98
N THR A 41 20.36 4.93 -20.85
CA THR A 41 19.62 6.21 -20.83
C THR A 41 18.97 6.48 -19.46
N THR A 42 18.34 5.46 -18.86
CA THR A 42 17.65 5.59 -17.58
C THR A 42 18.62 5.74 -16.42
N ILE A 43 19.74 5.00 -16.46
CA ILE A 43 20.80 5.07 -15.46
C ILE A 43 21.46 6.45 -15.48
N GLU A 44 21.82 6.95 -16.66
CA GLU A 44 22.44 8.27 -16.84
C GLU A 44 21.49 9.39 -16.38
N PHE A 45 20.21 9.31 -16.76
CA PHE A 45 19.20 10.25 -16.32
C PHE A 45 19.05 10.27 -14.79
N ALA A 46 18.87 9.09 -14.17
CA ALA A 46 18.72 8.99 -12.72
C ALA A 46 19.95 9.56 -11.98
N LYS A 47 21.15 9.26 -12.48
CA LYS A 47 22.41 9.80 -11.93
C LYS A 47 22.50 11.31 -12.10
N ALA A 48 22.08 11.86 -13.23
CA ALA A 48 22.11 13.30 -13.48
C ALA A 48 21.18 14.07 -12.53
N VAL A 49 20.03 13.49 -12.16
CA VAL A 49 19.04 14.13 -11.28
C VAL A 49 19.34 13.90 -9.80
N LEU A 50 19.78 12.69 -9.42
CA LEU A 50 19.93 12.28 -8.02
C LEU A 50 21.37 12.35 -7.49
N GLY A 51 22.36 12.55 -8.37
CA GLY A 51 23.77 12.52 -8.00
C GLY A 51 24.19 11.16 -7.44
N ASP A 52 24.70 11.15 -6.21
CA ASP A 52 25.14 9.94 -5.52
C ASP A 52 23.99 9.23 -4.76
N HIS A 53 22.80 9.84 -4.67
CA HIS A 53 21.65 9.22 -4.01
C HIS A 53 21.10 8.07 -4.86
N LYS A 54 21.05 6.87 -4.27
CA LYS A 54 20.42 5.70 -4.89
C LYS A 54 18.95 5.64 -4.51
N LEU A 55 18.08 5.37 -5.47
CA LEU A 55 16.67 5.12 -5.20
C LEU A 55 16.50 3.85 -4.38
N ASN A 56 15.85 3.98 -3.23
CA ASN A 56 15.45 2.87 -2.38
C ASN A 56 14.10 2.32 -2.85
N VAL A 57 14.07 1.07 -3.35
CA VAL A 57 12.86 0.44 -3.88
C VAL A 57 12.43 -0.73 -3.01
N LEU A 58 11.24 -0.63 -2.41
CA LEU A 58 10.59 -1.74 -1.70
C LEU A 58 9.71 -2.54 -2.66
N VAL A 59 9.95 -3.85 -2.74
CA VAL A 59 9.19 -4.76 -3.58
C VAL A 59 8.32 -5.66 -2.71
N LEU A 60 7.02 -5.72 -3.01
CA LEU A 60 6.03 -6.52 -2.31
C LEU A 60 5.38 -7.53 -3.27
N TYR A 61 5.08 -8.74 -2.78
CA TYR A 61 4.41 -9.78 -3.56
C TYR A 61 3.25 -10.45 -2.82
N GLY A 62 2.35 -11.07 -3.61
CA GLY A 62 1.01 -11.42 -3.15
C GLY A 62 0.66 -12.84 -2.81
N SER A 63 1.60 -13.76 -2.91
CA SER A 63 1.29 -15.17 -2.74
C SER A 63 2.45 -15.89 -2.08
N LEU A 64 2.10 -16.63 -1.03
CA LEU A 64 2.97 -17.55 -0.31
C LEU A 64 3.01 -18.97 -0.91
N ARG A 65 2.40 -19.19 -2.08
CA ARG A 65 2.47 -20.50 -2.72
C ARG A 65 3.93 -20.88 -2.96
N GLU A 66 4.24 -22.16 -2.81
CA GLU A 66 5.56 -22.72 -3.11
C GLU A 66 6.04 -22.28 -4.50
N ARG A 67 5.19 -22.43 -5.52
CA ARG A 67 5.39 -21.85 -6.85
C ARG A 67 4.47 -20.64 -7.08
N SER A 68 4.89 -19.49 -6.56
CA SER A 68 4.18 -18.21 -6.68
C SER A 68 4.66 -17.38 -7.87
N TYR A 69 3.82 -17.21 -8.90
CA TYR A 69 4.17 -16.42 -10.09
C TYR A 69 4.27 -14.91 -9.81
N SER A 70 3.50 -14.38 -8.85
CA SER A 70 3.63 -12.97 -8.45
C SER A 70 4.94 -12.74 -7.73
N ARG A 71 5.39 -13.71 -6.92
CA ARG A 71 6.73 -13.69 -6.31
C ARG A 71 7.82 -13.75 -7.38
N LEU A 72 7.73 -14.67 -8.35
CA LEU A 72 8.70 -14.73 -9.46
C LEU A 72 8.74 -13.42 -10.27
N MET A 73 7.58 -12.83 -10.54
CA MET A 73 7.46 -11.54 -11.22
C MET A 73 8.09 -10.39 -10.43
N ALA A 74 7.86 -10.33 -9.12
CA ALA A 74 8.48 -9.37 -8.22
C ALA A 74 10.01 -9.49 -8.24
N TYR A 75 10.53 -10.71 -8.31
CA TYR A 75 11.96 -10.94 -8.39
C TYR A 75 12.57 -10.56 -9.76
N GLU A 76 11.85 -10.73 -10.86
CA GLU A 76 12.29 -10.17 -12.16
C GLU A 76 12.35 -8.64 -12.11
N ALA A 77 11.33 -7.99 -11.57
CA ALA A 77 11.34 -6.54 -11.38
C ALA A 77 12.52 -6.09 -10.50
N ALA A 78 12.78 -6.79 -9.40
CA ALA A 78 13.89 -6.49 -8.50
C ALA A 78 15.26 -6.52 -9.20
N ARG A 79 15.47 -7.45 -10.14
CA ARG A 79 16.71 -7.55 -10.92
C ARG A 79 16.87 -6.40 -11.89
N ILE A 80 15.80 -6.05 -12.60
CA ILE A 80 15.78 -4.93 -13.54
C ILE A 80 16.09 -3.62 -12.79
N LEU A 81 15.43 -3.39 -11.66
CA LEU A 81 15.64 -2.22 -10.80
C LEU A 81 17.06 -2.17 -10.23
N HIS A 82 17.59 -3.30 -9.74
CA HIS A 82 18.97 -3.39 -9.26
C HIS A 82 19.97 -3.12 -10.40
N HIS A 83 19.70 -3.61 -11.61
CA HIS A 83 20.55 -3.33 -12.77
C HIS A 83 20.59 -1.83 -13.12
N MET A 84 19.50 -1.10 -12.88
CA MET A 84 19.45 0.36 -13.02
C MET A 84 20.12 1.14 -11.87
N GLY A 85 20.74 0.46 -10.90
CA GLY A 85 21.48 1.08 -9.81
C GLY A 85 20.65 1.41 -8.56
N CYS A 86 19.39 0.97 -8.49
CA CYS A 86 18.56 1.12 -7.30
C CYS A 86 19.02 0.19 -6.16
N GLU A 87 18.85 0.63 -4.92
CA GLU A 87 18.90 -0.27 -3.76
C GLU A 87 17.53 -0.92 -3.61
N VAL A 88 17.45 -2.24 -3.73
CA VAL A 88 16.16 -2.96 -3.79
C VAL A 88 16.03 -3.91 -2.61
N ARG A 89 14.89 -3.87 -1.90
CA ARG A 89 14.54 -4.82 -0.84
C ARG A 89 13.19 -5.46 -1.14
N VAL A 90 13.12 -6.79 -1.12
CA VAL A 90 11.88 -7.55 -1.26
C VAL A 90 11.47 -7.99 0.14
N PHE A 91 10.25 -7.66 0.54
CA PHE A 91 9.70 -8.12 1.81
C PHE A 91 9.14 -9.53 1.65
N ASP A 92 9.58 -10.45 2.51
CA ASP A 92 8.94 -11.76 2.65
C ASP A 92 7.78 -11.65 3.65
N PRO A 93 6.52 -11.84 3.22
CA PRO A 93 5.39 -11.73 4.13
C PRO A 93 5.15 -13.00 4.97
N THR A 94 5.99 -14.04 4.86
CA THR A 94 5.85 -15.26 5.67
C THR A 94 5.85 -14.93 7.18
N GLY A 95 4.84 -15.43 7.89
CA GLY A 95 4.68 -15.17 9.33
C GLY A 95 4.12 -13.78 9.67
N LEU A 96 3.68 -12.99 8.69
CA LEU A 96 2.97 -11.74 8.96
C LEU A 96 1.55 -12.06 9.48
N PRO A 97 1.17 -11.60 10.69
CA PRO A 97 -0.15 -11.86 11.24
C PRO A 97 -1.24 -11.12 10.48
N VAL A 98 -2.49 -11.59 10.51
CA VAL A 98 -3.64 -10.84 9.99
C VAL A 98 -3.82 -9.58 10.84
N LYS A 99 -4.17 -8.44 10.22
CA LYS A 99 -4.39 -7.18 10.93
C LYS A 99 -5.50 -7.34 11.97
N ASP A 100 -5.14 -7.14 13.24
CA ASP A 100 -6.03 -7.07 14.40
C ASP A 100 -5.66 -5.85 15.27
N ASP A 101 -6.44 -5.60 16.32
CA ASP A 101 -6.24 -4.46 17.24
C ASP A 101 -5.18 -4.73 18.33
N VAL A 102 -4.46 -5.86 18.27
CA VAL A 102 -3.62 -6.34 19.40
C VAL A 102 -2.15 -6.54 18.99
N GLN A 103 -1.87 -6.93 17.75
CA GLN A 103 -0.54 -7.40 17.33
C GLN A 103 0.32 -6.33 16.66
N HIS A 104 0.24 -5.07 17.11
CA HIS A 104 1.00 -3.96 16.53
C HIS A 104 2.53 -4.06 16.70
N ASP A 105 2.99 -4.83 17.69
CA ASP A 105 4.42 -4.99 18.03
C ASP A 105 5.06 -6.24 17.40
N HIS A 106 4.36 -6.90 16.46
CA HIS A 106 4.88 -8.11 15.83
C HIS A 106 6.14 -7.79 14.98
N PRO A 107 7.24 -8.57 15.09
CA PRO A 107 8.51 -8.27 14.40
C PRO A 107 8.38 -8.05 12.88
N LYS A 108 7.54 -8.83 12.21
CA LYS A 108 7.26 -8.68 10.77
C LYS A 108 6.49 -7.41 10.42
N VAL A 109 5.63 -6.95 11.31
CA VAL A 109 4.88 -5.69 11.14
C VAL A 109 5.85 -4.53 11.25
N GLU A 110 6.74 -4.56 12.23
CA GLU A 110 7.78 -3.54 12.39
C GLU A 110 8.76 -3.54 11.21
N GLU A 111 9.23 -4.72 10.77
CA GLU A 111 10.06 -4.86 9.58
C GLU A 111 9.41 -4.21 8.34
N LEU A 112 8.14 -4.50 8.08
CA LEU A 112 7.41 -3.94 6.96
C LEU A 112 7.26 -2.42 7.06
N ARG A 113 6.96 -1.90 8.25
CA ARG A 113 6.85 -0.46 8.49
C ARG A 113 8.17 0.25 8.28
N GLN A 114 9.27 -0.33 8.76
CA GLN A 114 10.61 0.22 8.56
C GLN A 114 11.05 0.15 7.09
N LEU A 115 10.77 -0.95 6.40
CA LEU A 115 11.02 -1.06 4.96
C LEU A 115 10.20 -0.08 4.15
N SER A 116 8.94 0.12 4.53
CA SER A 116 8.12 1.19 3.98
C SER A 116 8.85 2.50 4.24
N LEU A 117 9.10 2.91 5.49
CA LEU A 117 9.79 4.16 5.82
C LEU A 117 11.14 4.37 5.10
N TRP A 118 11.89 3.31 4.81
CA TRP A 118 13.15 3.37 4.07
C TRP A 118 12.98 3.62 2.55
N SER A 119 11.87 3.19 1.95
CA SER A 119 11.65 3.28 0.49
C SER A 119 11.43 4.71 -0.04
N ASP A 120 11.98 5.01 -1.21
CA ASP A 120 11.62 6.17 -2.04
C ASP A 120 10.51 5.80 -3.04
N ALA A 121 10.51 4.54 -3.46
CA ALA A 121 9.60 3.97 -4.45
C ALA A 121 9.16 2.56 -4.03
N GLN A 122 8.01 2.11 -4.51
CA GLN A 122 7.56 0.73 -4.31
C GLN A 122 7.12 0.05 -5.60
N PHE A 123 7.32 -1.28 -5.64
CA PHE A 123 6.85 -2.13 -6.73
C PHE A 123 5.99 -3.26 -6.16
N TRP A 124 4.75 -3.36 -6.61
CA TRP A 124 3.76 -4.27 -6.04
C TRP A 124 3.33 -5.32 -7.07
N SER A 125 3.57 -6.61 -6.78
CA SER A 125 3.17 -7.74 -7.64
C SER A 125 2.07 -8.63 -7.04
N SER A 126 0.91 -8.70 -7.70
CA SER A 126 -0.25 -9.45 -7.18
C SER A 126 -0.81 -10.49 -8.14
N PRO A 127 -1.19 -11.70 -7.68
CA PRO A 127 -1.97 -12.59 -8.51
C PRO A 127 -3.43 -12.12 -8.60
N GLU A 128 -4.08 -12.38 -9.72
CA GLU A 128 -5.53 -12.24 -9.83
C GLU A 128 -6.22 -13.53 -9.41
N GLN A 129 -7.26 -13.42 -8.59
CA GLN A 129 -8.05 -14.55 -8.15
C GLN A 129 -9.54 -14.23 -8.20
N HIS A 130 -10.32 -15.13 -8.81
CA HIS A 130 -11.76 -14.95 -9.06
C HIS A 130 -12.12 -13.61 -9.72
N GLY A 131 -11.25 -13.10 -10.61
CA GLY A 131 -11.47 -11.84 -11.31
C GLY A 131 -11.35 -10.60 -10.42
N ASN A 132 -10.74 -10.72 -9.24
CA ASN A 132 -10.52 -9.59 -8.34
C ASN A 132 -9.14 -9.68 -7.70
N ILE A 133 -8.75 -8.62 -6.99
CA ILE A 133 -7.68 -8.73 -6.02
C ILE A 133 -8.07 -9.78 -4.98
N THR A 134 -7.05 -10.50 -4.53
CA THR A 134 -7.13 -11.67 -3.68
C THR A 134 -8.05 -11.48 -2.46
N ALA A 135 -8.87 -12.49 -2.12
CA ALA A 135 -10.04 -12.43 -1.22
C ALA A 135 -9.84 -11.78 0.17
N VAL A 136 -8.59 -11.66 0.62
CA VAL A 136 -8.22 -10.89 1.80
C VAL A 136 -8.39 -9.38 1.59
N MET A 137 -8.81 -8.90 0.40
CA MET A 137 -9.18 -7.50 0.13
C MET A 137 -10.45 -7.02 0.84
N LYS A 138 -11.25 -7.94 1.38
CA LYS A 138 -12.38 -7.59 2.24
C LYS A 138 -12.12 -8.22 3.59
N ASN A 139 -11.50 -7.49 4.50
CA ASN A 139 -11.69 -7.76 5.92
C ASN A 139 -13.14 -7.37 6.30
N GLN A 140 -14.12 -8.03 5.67
CA GLN A 140 -15.50 -8.01 6.10
C GLN A 140 -15.61 -9.08 7.17
N SER A 141 -15.78 -8.61 8.40
CA SER A 141 -16.35 -9.31 9.53
C SER A 141 -17.03 -10.63 9.14
N ALA A 142 -16.52 -11.74 9.65
CA ALA A 142 -17.15 -13.06 9.60
C ALA A 142 -18.57 -13.10 10.24
N SER A 143 -19.15 -11.96 10.61
CA SER A 143 -20.46 -11.82 11.24
C SER A 143 -21.60 -11.39 10.29
N THR A 144 -21.34 -11.07 9.01
CA THR A 144 -22.38 -10.46 8.14
C THR A 144 -22.98 -11.38 7.08
N TYR A 145 -22.41 -12.56 6.79
CA TYR A 145 -22.96 -13.47 5.77
C TYR A 145 -22.91 -14.95 6.20
N PRO A 146 -23.98 -15.47 6.85
CA PRO A 146 -24.07 -16.88 7.21
C PRO A 146 -24.28 -17.82 6.02
N ALA A 147 -24.57 -17.31 4.81
CA ALA A 147 -24.90 -18.13 3.64
C ALA A 147 -23.69 -18.72 2.88
N CYS A 148 -22.47 -18.21 3.10
CA CYS A 148 -21.26 -18.71 2.42
C CYS A 148 -20.48 -19.75 3.23
N ALA A 149 -20.88 -20.04 4.47
CA ALA A 149 -20.15 -20.93 5.37
C ALA A 149 -20.18 -22.42 4.97
N ASN A 150 -21.12 -22.83 4.11
CA ASN A 150 -21.35 -24.24 3.78
C ASN A 150 -20.86 -24.67 2.38
N LEU A 151 -20.15 -23.80 1.64
CA LEU A 151 -19.65 -24.12 0.30
C LEU A 151 -18.12 -24.07 0.16
N ALA A 152 -17.38 -23.78 1.23
CA ALA A 152 -15.92 -23.83 1.20
C ALA A 152 -15.44 -25.20 1.67
N THR A 153 -14.82 -25.97 0.78
CA THR A 153 -14.06 -27.14 1.21
C THR A 153 -12.83 -26.67 2.01
N PRO A 154 -12.28 -27.47 2.94
CA PRO A 154 -11.08 -27.11 3.70
C PRO A 154 -9.87 -26.71 2.83
N GLN A 155 -9.85 -27.07 1.54
CA GLN A 155 -8.83 -26.67 0.57
C GLN A 155 -9.02 -25.25 0.00
N ASP A 156 -10.22 -24.67 0.05
CA ASP A 156 -10.49 -23.30 -0.43
C ASP A 156 -10.16 -22.23 0.63
N VAL A 157 -10.01 -22.63 1.89
CA VAL A 157 -9.61 -21.78 3.02
C VAL A 157 -8.09 -21.65 3.16
N ASP A 158 -7.33 -22.44 2.39
CA ASP A 158 -5.86 -22.47 2.39
C ASP A 158 -5.26 -21.66 1.23
N ILE A 159 -5.83 -20.48 0.98
CA ILE A 159 -5.29 -19.54 0.00
C ILE A 159 -4.74 -18.33 0.74
N ARG A 160 -3.51 -18.49 1.26
CA ARG A 160 -2.71 -17.45 1.95
C ARG A 160 -2.37 -16.30 1.01
N LEU A 161 -3.35 -15.43 0.84
CA LEU A 161 -3.27 -14.21 0.04
C LEU A 161 -2.96 -13.03 0.97
N MET A 162 -1.69 -12.68 1.03
CA MET A 162 -1.16 -11.78 2.06
C MET A 162 -1.26 -10.27 1.74
N TRP A 163 -1.87 -9.91 0.60
CA TRP A 163 -1.76 -8.55 0.07
C TRP A 163 -2.34 -7.47 0.98
N LEU A 164 -3.58 -7.65 1.43
CA LEU A 164 -4.17 -6.66 2.34
C LEU A 164 -3.56 -6.70 3.71
N VAL A 165 -3.24 -7.88 4.25
CA VAL A 165 -2.53 -7.97 5.53
C VAL A 165 -1.27 -7.10 5.48
N THR A 166 -0.46 -7.23 4.42
CA THR A 166 0.76 -6.45 4.25
C THR A 166 0.48 -4.95 4.19
N VAL A 167 -0.36 -4.48 3.26
CA VAL A 167 -0.60 -3.02 3.14
C VAL A 167 -1.37 -2.45 4.34
N ASP A 168 -2.25 -3.22 4.97
CA ASP A 168 -3.03 -2.82 6.14
C ASP A 168 -2.14 -2.58 7.38
N TRP A 169 -0.99 -3.24 7.46
CA TRP A 169 0.00 -3.00 8.50
C TRP A 169 0.82 -1.72 8.27
N ILE A 170 0.74 -1.11 7.09
CA ILE A 170 1.35 0.17 6.78
C ILE A 170 0.37 1.29 7.15
N PRO A 171 0.56 1.99 8.27
CA PRO A 171 -0.35 3.05 8.69
C PRO A 171 -0.26 4.24 7.73
N LEU A 172 -1.40 4.89 7.46
CA LEU A 172 -1.45 6.15 6.70
C LEU A 172 -0.71 7.29 7.43
N SER A 173 -0.66 7.23 8.76
CA SER A 173 0.11 8.12 9.62
C SER A 173 0.52 7.41 10.91
N THR A 174 1.80 7.47 11.27
CA THR A 174 2.29 7.12 12.62
C THR A 174 2.71 8.42 13.29
N GLY A 175 1.85 8.98 14.13
CA GLY A 175 2.05 10.33 14.67
C GLY A 175 2.03 11.37 13.54
N SER A 176 3.15 12.09 13.36
CA SER A 176 3.35 13.08 12.29
C SER A 176 3.96 12.49 11.01
N VAL A 177 4.48 11.27 11.03
CA VAL A 177 5.18 10.65 9.90
C VAL A 177 4.20 9.83 9.07
N ARG A 178 4.23 10.03 7.75
CA ARG A 178 3.36 9.32 6.81
C ARG A 178 4.25 8.46 5.90
N PRO A 179 4.36 7.14 6.17
CA PRO A 179 5.31 6.29 5.46
C PRO A 179 5.16 6.41 3.95
N THR A 180 4.00 6.12 3.37
CA THR A 180 3.87 6.02 1.91
C THR A 180 3.72 7.35 1.17
N GLN A 181 3.54 8.47 1.87
CA GLN A 181 3.05 9.68 1.22
C GLN A 181 4.07 10.30 0.26
N GLY A 182 3.62 10.54 -0.97
CA GLY A 182 4.40 11.21 -2.02
C GLY A 182 5.46 10.31 -2.68
N ARG A 183 5.53 9.03 -2.30
CA ARG A 183 6.40 8.05 -2.94
C ARG A 183 5.81 7.54 -4.23
N THR A 184 6.67 7.08 -5.13
CA THR A 184 6.24 6.48 -6.39
C THR A 184 5.84 5.02 -6.22
N LEU A 185 4.93 4.57 -7.08
CA LEU A 185 4.39 3.21 -7.03
C LEU A 185 4.16 2.64 -8.43
N ALA A 186 4.63 1.42 -8.66
CA ALA A 186 4.39 0.62 -9.86
C ALA A 186 3.69 -0.71 -9.53
N PHE A 187 2.96 -1.24 -10.52
CA PHE A 187 2.19 -2.47 -10.38
C PHE A 187 2.54 -3.52 -11.42
N ALA A 188 2.53 -4.77 -10.98
CA ALA A 188 2.39 -5.94 -11.83
C ALA A 188 1.26 -6.84 -11.32
N GLN A 189 0.47 -7.41 -12.23
CA GLN A 189 -0.38 -8.55 -11.92
C GLN A 189 0.00 -9.79 -12.71
N VAL A 190 -0.31 -10.96 -12.14
CA VAL A 190 -0.20 -12.25 -12.83
C VAL A 190 -1.55 -12.95 -12.85
N ASN A 191 -1.91 -13.52 -13.99
CA ASN A 191 -3.18 -14.21 -14.20
C ASN A 191 -2.94 -15.70 -14.45
N GLY A 192 -3.77 -16.55 -13.85
CA GLY A 192 -3.79 -17.97 -14.18
C GLY A 192 -4.41 -18.26 -15.56
N GLY A 193 -5.38 -17.43 -15.96
CA GLY A 193 -6.13 -17.52 -17.21
C GLY A 193 -5.77 -16.41 -18.21
N SER A 194 -6.76 -16.01 -19.00
CA SER A 194 -6.68 -14.90 -19.96
C SER A 194 -6.27 -13.58 -19.29
N GLN A 195 -5.84 -12.62 -20.10
CA GLN A 195 -5.41 -11.32 -19.59
C GLN A 195 -6.58 -10.58 -18.93
N SER A 196 -6.29 -9.99 -17.79
CA SER A 196 -7.21 -9.16 -17.00
C SER A 196 -6.45 -7.96 -16.44
N PHE A 197 -7.19 -6.98 -15.92
CA PHE A 197 -6.63 -5.78 -15.30
C PHE A 197 -7.31 -5.44 -13.96
N ASN A 198 -8.14 -6.34 -13.44
CA ASN A 198 -8.98 -6.04 -12.27
C ASN A 198 -8.12 -5.81 -11.03
N THR A 199 -7.05 -6.60 -10.89
CA THR A 199 -6.12 -6.48 -9.77
C THR A 199 -5.34 -5.16 -9.81
N VAL A 200 -4.70 -4.82 -10.93
CA VAL A 200 -3.95 -3.56 -11.05
C VAL A 200 -4.83 -2.32 -10.94
N ASN A 201 -6.08 -2.38 -11.42
CA ASN A 201 -7.04 -1.28 -11.27
C ASN A 201 -7.38 -1.05 -9.79
N THR A 202 -7.58 -2.12 -9.03
CA THR A 202 -7.85 -2.03 -7.59
C THR A 202 -6.63 -1.53 -6.82
N LEU A 203 -5.44 -2.05 -7.16
CA LEU A 203 -4.17 -1.58 -6.57
C LEU A 203 -3.92 -0.10 -6.87
N ARG A 204 -4.30 0.39 -8.04
CA ARG A 204 -4.19 1.83 -8.39
C ARG A 204 -5.06 2.70 -7.51
N ILE A 205 -6.29 2.27 -7.22
CA ILE A 205 -7.15 2.96 -6.27
C ILE A 205 -6.52 2.94 -4.88
N LEU A 206 -5.96 1.79 -4.46
CA LEU A 206 -5.25 1.67 -3.17
C LEU A 206 -4.03 2.59 -3.07
N GLY A 207 -3.19 2.65 -4.11
CA GLY A 207 -2.04 3.56 -4.18
C GLY A 207 -2.44 5.02 -4.01
N ARG A 208 -3.56 5.43 -4.60
CA ARG A 208 -4.16 6.77 -4.40
C ARG A 208 -4.57 6.98 -2.93
N TRP A 209 -5.19 5.99 -2.29
CA TRP A 209 -5.53 6.07 -0.85
C TRP A 209 -4.29 6.21 0.03
N MET A 210 -3.21 5.49 -0.30
CA MET A 210 -1.90 5.58 0.35
C MET A 210 -1.12 6.86 -0.02
N ARG A 211 -1.72 7.75 -0.83
CA ARG A 211 -1.15 9.02 -1.31
C ARG A 211 0.18 8.87 -2.04
N MET A 212 0.31 7.78 -2.79
CA MET A 212 1.48 7.49 -3.63
C MET A 212 1.26 8.02 -5.04
N PHE A 213 2.34 8.42 -5.71
CA PHE A 213 2.36 8.73 -7.13
C PHE A 213 2.43 7.43 -7.93
N VAL A 214 1.26 6.94 -8.33
CA VAL A 214 1.17 5.74 -9.16
C VAL A 214 1.57 6.09 -10.60
N ILE A 215 2.58 5.40 -11.12
CA ILE A 215 3.00 5.57 -12.51
C ILE A 215 1.88 5.11 -13.48
N PRO A 216 1.75 5.73 -14.67
CA PRO A 216 0.71 5.33 -15.61
C PRO A 216 0.88 3.89 -16.11
N ASN A 217 2.11 3.46 -16.41
CA ASN A 217 2.38 2.14 -16.94
C ASN A 217 2.18 1.03 -15.90
N GLN A 218 1.77 -0.15 -16.36
CA GLN A 218 1.50 -1.31 -15.52
C GLN A 218 1.71 -2.61 -16.29
N SER A 219 2.08 -3.67 -15.56
CA SER A 219 2.26 -5.01 -16.13
C SER A 219 1.08 -5.93 -15.78
N SER A 220 0.57 -6.67 -16.76
CA SER A 220 -0.42 -7.73 -16.53
C SER A 220 -0.05 -8.95 -17.37
N LEU A 221 0.40 -10.01 -16.70
CA LEU A 221 0.91 -11.23 -17.32
C LEU A 221 -0.21 -12.28 -17.43
N PRO A 222 -0.77 -12.56 -18.63
CA PRO A 222 -1.70 -13.66 -18.84
C PRO A 222 -0.98 -15.02 -18.77
N LEU A 223 -1.73 -16.07 -18.43
CA LEU A 223 -1.25 -17.46 -18.46
C LEU A 223 0.15 -17.60 -17.83
N ALA A 224 0.32 -17.07 -16.62
CA ALA A 224 1.63 -16.89 -16.01
C ALA A 224 2.45 -18.19 -15.95
N TRP A 225 1.79 -19.33 -15.76
CA TRP A 225 2.40 -20.66 -15.77
C TRP A 225 3.11 -21.05 -17.07
N LYS A 226 2.74 -20.47 -18.21
CA LYS A 226 3.44 -20.64 -19.51
C LYS A 226 4.59 -19.67 -19.71
N SER A 227 4.61 -18.58 -18.94
CA SER A 227 5.53 -17.46 -19.16
C SER A 227 6.83 -17.58 -18.34
N PHE A 228 6.91 -18.56 -17.42
CA PHE A 228 8.10 -18.81 -16.63
C PHE A 228 8.71 -20.17 -16.96
N THR A 229 10.05 -20.24 -17.00
CA THR A 229 10.80 -21.49 -17.13
C THR A 229 10.63 -22.38 -15.89
N PRO A 230 11.01 -23.67 -15.95
CA PRO A 230 11.04 -24.54 -14.77
C PRO A 230 11.83 -23.94 -13.60
N ALA A 231 12.94 -23.26 -13.89
CA ALA A 231 13.80 -22.53 -12.95
C ALA A 231 13.23 -21.19 -12.45
N GLY A 232 12.04 -20.78 -12.91
CA GLY A 232 11.38 -19.57 -12.43
C GLY A 232 11.82 -18.27 -13.12
N ARG A 233 12.42 -18.35 -14.31
CA ARG A 233 12.82 -17.18 -15.11
C ARG A 233 11.76 -16.78 -16.11
N LEU A 234 11.54 -15.49 -16.30
CA LEU A 234 10.56 -14.97 -17.27
C LEU A 234 11.07 -15.12 -18.70
N ILE A 235 10.26 -15.78 -19.53
CA ILE A 235 10.58 -16.11 -20.92
C ILE A 235 10.46 -14.85 -21.80
N PRO A 236 11.31 -14.69 -22.84
CA PRO A 236 11.17 -13.62 -23.83
C PRO A 236 9.75 -13.52 -24.39
N SER A 237 9.13 -12.36 -24.20
CA SER A 237 7.78 -12.06 -24.66
C SER A 237 7.51 -10.56 -24.56
N SER A 238 6.48 -10.07 -25.25
CA SER A 238 6.03 -8.67 -25.12
C SER A 238 5.66 -8.29 -23.68
N ASN A 239 5.17 -9.24 -22.88
CA ASN A 239 4.87 -9.02 -21.47
C ASN A 239 6.13 -8.85 -20.61
N ARG A 240 7.23 -9.50 -21.00
CA ARG A 240 8.54 -9.30 -20.37
C ARG A 240 9.06 -7.91 -20.68
N ASP A 241 8.96 -7.47 -21.93
CA ASP A 241 9.40 -6.14 -22.33
C ASP A 241 8.55 -5.06 -21.63
N ARG A 242 7.24 -5.29 -21.48
CA ARG A 242 6.36 -4.44 -20.66
C ARG A 242 6.81 -4.34 -19.20
N LEU A 243 7.34 -5.40 -18.59
CA LEU A 243 7.88 -5.33 -17.24
C LEU A 243 9.09 -4.39 -17.17
N VAL A 244 9.95 -4.41 -18.18
CA VAL A 244 11.09 -3.51 -18.30
C VAL A 244 10.62 -2.06 -18.39
N ASP A 245 9.66 -1.77 -19.29
CA ASP A 245 9.09 -0.43 -19.44
C ASP A 245 8.55 0.13 -18.11
N VAL A 246 7.84 -0.71 -17.33
CA VAL A 246 7.28 -0.33 -16.03
C VAL A 246 8.38 -0.02 -15.02
N CYS A 247 9.46 -0.80 -14.99
CA CYS A 247 10.58 -0.56 -14.09
C CYS A 247 11.35 0.71 -14.48
N GLU A 248 11.58 0.94 -15.78
CA GLU A 248 12.21 2.15 -16.27
C GLU A 248 11.39 3.40 -15.93
N GLU A 249 10.08 3.36 -16.15
CA GLU A 249 9.19 4.47 -15.85
C GLU A 249 9.12 4.76 -14.34
N LEU A 250 9.15 3.71 -13.51
CA LEU A 250 9.26 3.85 -12.06
C LEU A 250 10.53 4.62 -11.69
N VAL A 251 11.69 4.24 -12.22
CA VAL A 251 12.97 4.91 -11.93
C VAL A 251 12.95 6.36 -12.40
N LYS A 252 12.53 6.61 -13.65
CA LYS A 252 12.46 7.97 -14.23
C LYS A 252 11.57 8.88 -13.41
N THR A 253 10.37 8.41 -13.07
CA THR A 253 9.39 9.21 -12.31
C THR A 253 9.87 9.44 -10.87
N SER A 254 10.47 8.42 -10.24
CA SER A 254 11.03 8.56 -8.89
C SER A 254 12.16 9.58 -8.86
N ALA A 255 13.06 9.54 -9.84
CA ALA A 255 14.15 10.49 -9.94
C ALA A 255 13.64 11.93 -10.08
N VAL A 256 12.58 12.17 -10.85
CA VAL A 256 11.98 13.50 -11.01
C VAL A 256 11.28 13.98 -9.74
N LEU A 257 10.54 13.12 -9.05
CA LEU A 257 9.69 13.54 -7.93
C LEU A 257 10.46 13.67 -6.62
N LEU A 258 11.48 12.84 -6.40
CA LEU A 258 12.17 12.75 -5.12
C LEU A 258 12.78 14.09 -4.65
N PRO A 259 13.49 14.88 -5.49
CA PRO A 259 14.03 16.18 -5.08
C PRO A 259 12.96 17.22 -4.69
N HIS A 260 11.71 17.00 -5.09
CA HIS A 260 10.59 17.93 -4.89
C HIS A 260 9.55 17.40 -3.90
N LEU A 261 9.84 16.29 -3.22
CA LEU A 261 8.89 15.58 -2.36
C LEU A 261 8.33 16.46 -1.25
N ASP A 262 9.17 17.31 -0.64
CA ASP A 262 8.76 18.25 0.42
C ASP A 262 7.75 19.29 -0.09
N LEU A 263 8.00 19.82 -1.28
CA LEU A 263 7.10 20.79 -1.93
C LEU A 263 5.76 20.14 -2.30
N LEU A 264 5.79 18.94 -2.90
CA LEU A 264 4.59 18.20 -3.30
C LEU A 264 3.73 17.78 -2.10
N ASN A 265 4.36 17.60 -0.93
CA ASN A 265 3.69 17.24 0.30
C ASN A 265 3.20 18.45 1.12
N ASP A 266 3.59 19.67 0.77
CA ASP A 266 3.14 20.89 1.43
C ASP A 266 1.72 21.30 0.96
N ARG A 267 0.71 20.86 1.72
CA ARG A 267 -0.71 21.10 1.40
C ARG A 267 -1.25 22.35 2.08
N PHE A 268 -2.04 23.13 1.33
CA PHE A 268 -2.74 24.31 1.83
C PHE A 268 -3.57 24.04 3.09
N SER A 269 -4.39 22.98 3.09
CA SER A 269 -5.23 22.62 4.24
C SER A 269 -4.42 22.25 5.49
N GLU A 270 -3.22 21.69 5.31
CA GLU A 270 -2.32 21.31 6.39
C GLU A 270 -1.54 22.53 6.92
N ARG A 271 -1.31 23.57 6.10
CA ARG A 271 -0.66 24.82 6.53
C ARG A 271 -1.51 25.61 7.51
N GLU A 272 -2.82 25.70 7.29
CA GLU A 272 -3.74 26.37 8.21
C GLU A 272 -3.78 25.67 9.58
N GLU A 273 -3.83 24.33 9.57
CA GLU A 273 -3.77 23.53 10.80
C GLU A 273 -2.45 23.77 11.56
N LYS A 274 -1.31 23.77 10.84
CA LYS A 274 0.00 24.07 11.44
C LYS A 274 0.06 25.48 12.03
N LYS A 275 -0.57 26.48 11.41
CA LYS A 275 -0.63 27.85 11.97
C LYS A 275 -1.39 27.89 13.30
N ILE A 276 -2.53 27.19 13.38
CA ILE A 276 -3.40 27.21 14.57
C ILE A 276 -2.82 26.38 15.71
N LYS A 277 -2.32 25.17 15.41
CA LYS A 277 -1.92 24.18 16.42
C LYS A 277 -0.40 24.06 16.59
N GLY A 278 0.40 24.75 15.78
CA GLY A 278 1.87 24.66 15.75
C GLY A 278 2.43 23.34 15.19
N ARG A 279 1.59 22.32 15.00
CA ARG A 279 1.93 21.00 14.46
C ARG A 279 0.73 20.38 13.75
N LEU A 280 0.96 19.32 12.99
CA LEU A 280 -0.12 18.46 12.51
C LEU A 280 -0.63 17.59 13.65
N LEU A 281 -1.96 17.53 13.79
CA LEU A 281 -2.62 16.62 14.69
C LEU A 281 -2.60 15.21 14.11
N THR A 282 -2.46 14.24 15.00
CA THR A 282 -2.66 12.83 14.67
C THR A 282 -4.12 12.57 14.32
N GLN A 283 -4.40 11.49 13.60
CA GLN A 283 -5.78 11.16 13.22
C GLN A 283 -6.69 10.98 14.44
N ALA A 284 -6.18 10.35 15.51
CA ALA A 284 -6.91 10.18 16.76
C ALA A 284 -7.22 11.53 17.46
N GLU A 285 -6.28 12.48 17.43
CA GLU A 285 -6.52 13.83 17.96
C GLU A 285 -7.57 14.58 17.13
N LYS A 286 -7.56 14.42 15.80
CA LYS A 286 -8.58 15.03 14.92
C LYS A 286 -9.96 14.45 15.17
N GLU A 287 -10.06 13.13 15.34
CA GLU A 287 -11.32 12.46 15.65
C GLU A 287 -11.86 12.89 17.01
N LYS A 288 -10.98 13.10 17.99
CA LYS A 288 -11.36 13.62 19.30
C LYS A 288 -11.82 15.09 19.23
N ASP A 289 -11.07 15.97 18.57
CA ASP A 289 -11.44 17.38 18.38
C ASP A 289 -12.79 17.50 17.62
N ASN A 290 -13.01 16.68 16.59
CA ASN A 290 -14.27 16.64 15.85
C ASN A 290 -15.42 16.09 16.69
N GLY A 291 -15.18 15.07 17.51
CA GLY A 291 -16.17 14.52 18.44
C GLY A 291 -16.59 15.54 19.50
N GLU A 292 -15.63 16.27 20.07
CA GLU A 292 -15.89 17.35 21.03
C GLU A 292 -16.64 18.52 20.37
N ALA A 293 -16.28 18.90 19.15
CA ALA A 293 -17.00 19.92 18.38
C ALA A 293 -18.45 19.50 18.06
N ALA A 294 -18.66 18.25 17.65
CA ALA A 294 -20.00 17.71 17.38
C ALA A 294 -20.85 17.66 18.66
N LYS A 295 -20.26 17.24 19.77
CA LYS A 295 -20.94 17.22 21.08
C LYS A 295 -21.37 18.64 21.49
N LYS A 296 -20.48 19.63 21.37
CA LYS A 296 -20.77 21.03 21.70
C LYS A 296 -21.86 21.63 20.79
N ALA A 297 -21.90 21.25 19.51
CA ALA A 297 -22.96 21.65 18.59
C ALA A 297 -24.33 21.04 18.98
N ILE A 298 -24.35 19.77 19.39
CA ILE A 298 -25.57 19.11 19.89
C ILE A 298 -26.04 19.78 21.19
N GLU A 299 -25.14 20.03 22.14
CA GLU A 299 -25.47 20.72 23.39
C GLU A 299 -26.05 22.12 23.15
N SER A 300 -25.49 22.87 22.18
CA SER A 300 -26.02 24.16 21.74
C SER A 300 -27.43 24.05 21.15
N LEU A 301 -27.71 23.03 20.34
CA LEU A 301 -29.03 22.80 19.74
C LEU A 301 -30.06 22.40 20.81
N VAL A 302 -29.67 21.54 21.75
CA VAL A 302 -30.52 21.13 22.87
C VAL A 302 -30.83 22.33 23.78
N ALA A 303 -29.85 23.18 24.08
CA ALA A 303 -30.05 24.40 24.86
C ALA A 303 -30.99 25.40 24.15
N ALA A 304 -30.84 25.57 22.83
CA ALA A 304 -31.75 26.42 22.04
C ALA A 304 -33.18 25.85 21.99
N ALA A 305 -33.33 24.53 21.92
CA ALA A 305 -34.65 23.88 21.96
C ALA A 305 -35.31 24.00 23.33
N ALA A 306 -34.56 23.91 24.43
CA ALA A 306 -35.06 24.11 25.79
C ALA A 306 -35.53 25.56 26.03
N ALA A 307 -34.74 26.55 25.57
CA ALA A 307 -35.14 27.96 25.65
C ALA A 307 -36.39 28.28 24.80
N GLY A 308 -36.59 27.57 23.68
CA GLY A 308 -37.82 27.66 22.87
C GLY A 308 -39.05 27.03 23.54
N HIS A 309 -38.86 26.10 24.48
CA HIS A 309 -39.95 25.49 25.25
C HIS A 309 -40.44 26.42 26.38
N GLU A 310 -39.51 27.06 27.10
CA GLU A 310 -39.85 28.05 28.15
C GLU A 310 -40.58 29.28 27.58
N ALA A 311 -40.27 29.69 26.34
CA ALA A 311 -40.98 30.78 25.67
C ALA A 311 -42.43 30.43 25.27
N ASN A 312 -42.76 29.13 25.13
CA ASN A 312 -44.08 28.66 24.71
C ASN A 312 -44.97 28.28 25.91
N GLU A 313 -44.39 28.05 27.09
CA GLU A 313 -45.13 27.90 28.36
C GLU A 313 -45.54 29.25 28.97
N ALA A 314 -44.94 30.37 28.52
CA ALA A 314 -45.29 31.72 28.99
C ALA A 314 -46.50 32.35 28.26
N THR A 315 -47.08 31.68 27.25
CA THR A 315 -48.33 32.10 26.62
C THR A 315 -49.48 31.22 27.11
N PRO A 316 -50.45 31.75 27.88
CA PRO A 316 -51.59 30.96 28.35
C PRO A 316 -52.38 30.42 27.16
N SER A 317 -52.85 29.18 27.27
CA SER A 317 -53.56 28.52 26.17
C SER A 317 -54.83 29.31 25.81
N PRO A 318 -55.25 29.35 24.53
CA PRO A 318 -56.51 30.00 24.12
C PRO A 318 -57.76 29.49 24.84
N LEU A 319 -57.68 28.31 25.48
CA LEU A 319 -58.76 27.70 26.27
C LEU A 319 -58.92 28.30 27.68
N GLU A 320 -57.87 28.90 28.25
CA GLU A 320 -57.98 29.61 29.54
C GLU A 320 -58.68 30.96 29.40
N HIS A 321 -58.52 31.65 28.26
CA HIS A 321 -59.29 32.86 27.96
C HIS A 321 -60.79 32.59 27.80
N LEU A 322 -61.17 31.43 27.29
CA LEU A 322 -62.58 31.02 27.13
C LEU A 322 -63.25 30.62 28.45
N ARG A 323 -62.47 30.18 29.45
CA ARG A 323 -62.99 29.81 30.78
C ARG A 323 -63.40 31.03 31.62
N ASN A 324 -62.74 32.17 31.42
CA ASN A 324 -63.01 33.42 32.14
C ASN A 324 -64.14 34.27 31.53
N HIS A 325 -64.80 33.79 30.47
CA HIS A 325 -65.97 34.48 29.86
C HIS A 325 -67.28 33.70 30.02
N LEU A 326 -67.26 32.55 30.71
CA LEU A 326 -68.44 31.69 30.95
C LEU A 326 -68.71 31.47 32.45
N ALA A 327 -68.31 32.42 33.30
CA ALA A 327 -68.73 32.51 34.71
C ALA A 327 -69.45 33.83 34.95
#